data_AF-Q6W1B6-F1
#
_entry.id   AF-Q6W1B6-F1
#
_cell.length_a   1.000
_cell.length_b   1.000
_cell.length_c   1.000
_cell.angle_alpha   90.00
_cell.angle_beta   90.00
_cell.angle_gamma   90.00
#
_symmetry.space_group_name_H-M   'P 1'
#
loop_
_entity.id
_entity.type
_entity.pdbx_description
1 polymer ?
#
loop_
_entity_poly.entity_id
_entity_poly.type
_entity_poly.pdbx_seq_one_letter_code
_entity_poly.pdbx_strand_id
1 'polypeptide(L)'
;MKANSRDAAYNQTTFYEAWRLTIQRYGIYNPYTGRGAIKGLLPHGPHNVRDVLATHILKQTGSYEQASYAIQDTPEMVASHYGRFLPQDKAALAAKILNQVWESAA
;
A
#
# COMPACT_ATOMS: atom_id res chain seq x y z
N MET A 1 19.36 11.17 18.58
CA MET A 1 19.10 12.54 18.11
C MET A 1 18.23 12.43 16.86
N LYS A 2 17.09 13.12 16.76
CA LYS A 2 16.33 13.12 15.49
C LYS A 2 17.14 13.93 14.48
N ALA A 3 17.51 13.30 13.37
CA ALA A 3 18.20 13.98 12.29
C ALA A 3 17.23 15.01 11.71
N ASN A 4 17.61 16.29 11.78
CA ASN A 4 16.90 17.37 11.11
C ASN A 4 17.79 17.77 9.94
N SER A 5 17.39 17.43 8.71
CA SER A 5 18.03 17.99 7.52
C SER A 5 18.00 19.51 7.63
N ARG A 6 19.14 20.16 7.36
CA ARG A 6 19.27 21.62 7.31
C ARG A 6 18.86 22.20 5.95
N ASP A 7 18.77 21.34 4.94
CA ASP A 7 18.40 21.69 3.56
C ASP A 7 16.95 21.31 3.28
N ALA A 8 16.23 22.21 2.62
CA ALA A 8 14.82 22.05 2.23
C ALA A 8 14.65 21.20 0.97
N ALA A 9 15.70 21.05 0.15
CA ALA A 9 15.66 20.17 -1.01
C ALA A 9 15.64 18.69 -0.58
N TYR A 10 14.62 17.94 -1.00
CA TYR A 10 14.61 16.50 -0.79
C TYR A 10 15.59 15.82 -1.75
N ASN A 11 16.58 15.13 -1.19
CA ASN A 11 17.29 14.06 -1.87
C ASN A 11 16.79 12.72 -1.32
N GLN A 12 17.31 11.61 -1.84
CA GLN A 12 16.88 10.28 -1.40
C GLN A 12 17.04 10.10 0.11
N THR A 13 18.17 10.50 0.69
CA THR A 13 18.43 10.36 2.13
C THR A 13 17.45 11.19 2.96
N THR A 14 17.30 12.47 2.65
CA THR A 14 16.43 13.39 3.42
C THR A 14 14.96 13.01 3.29
N PHE A 15 14.55 12.45 2.14
CA PHE A 15 13.21 11.89 1.97
C PHE A 15 12.97 10.67 2.85
N TYR A 16 13.90 9.71 2.90
CA TYR A 16 13.76 8.52 3.75
C TYR A 16 13.77 8.86 5.25
N GLU A 17 14.56 9.87 5.66
CA GLU A 17 14.54 10.40 7.02
C GLU A 17 13.18 11.01 7.37
N ALA A 18 12.68 11.91 6.52
CA ALA A 18 11.38 12.55 6.70
C ALA A 18 10.25 11.53 6.74
N TRP A 19 10.29 10.53 5.86
CA TRP A 19 9.36 9.41 5.84
C TRP A 19 9.37 8.65 7.18
N ARG A 20 10.55 8.21 7.62
CA ARG A 20 10.69 7.46 8.87
C ARG A 20 10.16 8.24 10.06
N LEU A 21 10.49 9.53 10.16
CA LEU A 21 10.01 10.39 11.24
C LEU A 21 8.49 10.58 11.20
N THR A 22 7.92 10.74 10.00
CA THR A 22 6.48 10.89 9.78
C THR A 22 5.73 9.62 10.17
N ILE A 23 6.16 8.45 9.66
CA ILE A 23 5.55 7.16 9.98
C ILE A 23 5.65 6.84 11.47
N GLN A 24 6.82 7.06 12.09
CA GLN A 24 6.99 6.81 13.52
C GLN A 24 6.13 7.72 14.40
N ARG A 25 5.92 8.98 14.00
CA ARG A 25 5.18 9.96 14.81
C ARG A 25 3.67 9.89 14.59
N TYR A 26 3.24 9.68 13.35
CA TYR A 26 1.84 9.82 12.95
C TYR A 26 1.23 8.54 12.37
N GLY A 27 2.03 7.65 11.79
CA GLY A 27 1.55 6.39 11.23
C GLY A 27 1.33 5.32 12.30
N ILE A 28 2.39 4.96 13.01
CA ILE A 28 2.41 3.84 13.96
C ILE A 28 1.66 4.24 15.23
N TYR A 29 0.60 3.50 15.56
CA TYR A 29 -0.17 3.72 16.78
C TYR A 29 0.62 3.31 18.03
N ASN A 30 0.69 4.22 19.02
CA ASN A 30 1.28 3.98 20.33
C ASN A 30 0.17 3.85 21.40
N PRO A 31 -0.03 2.66 21.99
CA PRO A 31 -1.10 2.42 22.96
C PRO A 31 -0.95 3.20 24.26
N TYR A 32 0.28 3.58 24.63
CA TYR A 32 0.55 4.30 25.89
C TYR A 32 0.26 5.80 25.78
N THR A 33 0.22 6.35 24.57
CA THR A 33 -0.02 7.79 24.34
C THR A 33 -1.30 8.08 23.56
N GLY A 34 -1.93 7.05 23.00
CA GLY A 34 -3.11 7.18 22.12
C GLY A 34 -2.83 7.89 20.79
N ARG A 35 -1.55 8.12 20.45
CA ARG A 35 -1.14 8.83 19.22
C ARG A 35 -0.82 7.85 18.09
N GLY A 36 -0.88 8.33 16.85
CA GLY A 36 -0.64 7.55 15.64
C GLY A 36 -1.93 6.98 15.05
N ALA A 37 -1.94 6.71 13.74
CA ALA A 37 -3.16 6.43 13.00
C ALA A 37 -3.53 4.94 12.93
N ILE A 38 -2.55 4.03 12.83
CA ILE A 38 -2.80 2.64 12.45
C ILE A 38 -2.23 1.69 13.51
N LYS A 39 -3.12 0.90 14.12
CA LYS A 39 -2.77 -0.18 15.05
C LYS A 39 -2.03 -1.29 14.30
N GLY A 40 -0.90 -1.73 14.85
CA GLY A 40 -0.09 -2.80 14.27
C GLY A 40 0.76 -2.40 13.06
N LEU A 41 0.72 -1.13 12.62
CA LEU A 41 1.62 -0.67 11.57
C LEU A 41 3.07 -0.73 12.06
N LEU A 42 3.93 -1.37 11.27
CA LEU A 42 5.36 -1.45 11.56
C LEU A 42 6.16 -0.38 10.82
N PRO A 43 7.38 -0.04 11.26
CA PRO A 43 8.27 0.81 10.48
C PRO A 43 8.50 0.22 9.08
N HIS A 44 8.37 1.06 8.05
CA HIS A 44 8.51 0.67 6.65
C HIS A 44 9.07 1.84 5.83
N GLY A 45 9.60 1.53 4.65
CA GLY A 45 10.10 2.53 3.70
C GLY A 45 8.99 3.09 2.78
N PRO A 46 9.27 4.18 2.05
CA PRO A 46 8.31 4.81 1.13
C PRO A 46 7.75 3.87 0.05
N HIS A 47 8.48 2.80 -0.30
CA HIS A 47 8.05 1.80 -1.26
C HIS A 47 6.68 1.18 -0.93
N ASN A 48 6.32 1.09 0.35
CA ASN A 48 5.03 0.54 0.76
C ASN A 48 3.83 1.34 0.22
N VAL A 49 4.02 2.60 -0.17
CA VAL A 49 2.98 3.37 -0.87
C VAL A 49 2.68 2.76 -2.23
N ARG A 50 3.71 2.36 -2.99
CA ARG A 50 3.53 1.63 -4.26
C ARG A 50 2.85 0.31 -4.01
N ASP A 51 3.25 -0.41 -2.95
CA ASP A 51 2.64 -1.68 -2.57
C ASP A 51 1.12 -1.55 -2.36
N VAL A 52 0.72 -0.61 -1.49
CA VAL A 52 -0.69 -0.37 -1.16
C VAL A 52 -1.46 0.11 -2.39
N LEU A 53 -0.93 1.05 -3.18
CA LEU A 53 -1.62 1.59 -4.35
C LEU A 53 -1.85 0.53 -5.43
N ALA A 54 -0.80 -0.21 -5.82
CA ALA A 54 -0.90 -1.22 -6.85
C ALA A 54 -1.84 -2.35 -6.43
N THR A 55 -1.68 -2.87 -5.21
CA THR A 55 -2.56 -3.92 -4.68
C THR A 55 -4.00 -3.43 -4.55
N HIS A 56 -4.23 -2.18 -4.12
CA HIS A 56 -5.59 -1.65 -3.99
C HIS A 56 -6.31 -1.57 -5.34
N ILE A 57 -5.65 -1.00 -6.35
CA ILE A 57 -6.23 -0.90 -7.70
C ILE A 57 -6.47 -2.27 -8.27
N LEU A 58 -5.51 -3.19 -8.15
CA LEU A 58 -5.67 -4.55 -8.66
C LEU A 58 -6.84 -5.28 -7.98
N LYS A 59 -7.08 -5.07 -6.68
CA LYS A 59 -8.25 -5.63 -5.98
C LYS A 59 -9.58 -5.05 -6.48
N GLN A 60 -9.61 -3.77 -6.85
CA GLN A 60 -10.82 -3.10 -7.32
C GLN A 60 -11.15 -3.46 -8.77
N THR A 61 -10.14 -3.55 -9.63
CA THR A 61 -10.32 -3.59 -11.09
C THR A 61 -9.91 -4.92 -11.71
N GLY A 62 -9.04 -5.70 -11.06
CA GLY A 62 -8.44 -6.90 -11.62
C GLY A 62 -7.43 -6.65 -12.74
N SER A 63 -7.17 -5.40 -13.12
CA SER A 63 -6.27 -5.06 -14.24
C SER A 63 -4.86 -4.75 -13.76
N TYR A 64 -3.90 -5.53 -14.24
CA TYR A 64 -2.48 -5.28 -14.01
C TYR A 64 -2.00 -4.00 -14.70
N GLU A 65 -2.56 -3.67 -15.86
CA GLU A 65 -2.27 -2.44 -16.62
C GLU A 65 -2.70 -1.19 -15.86
N GLN A 66 -3.93 -1.17 -15.35
CA GLN A 66 -4.41 -0.02 -14.57
C GLN A 66 -3.60 0.16 -13.28
N ALA A 67 -3.26 -0.96 -12.61
CA ALA A 67 -2.40 -0.92 -11.44
C ALA A 67 -0.99 -0.43 -11.78
N SER A 68 -0.44 -0.81 -12.95
CA SER A 68 0.91 -0.40 -13.36
C SER A 68 0.98 1.08 -13.70
N TYR A 69 -0.06 1.63 -14.33
CA TYR A 69 -0.15 3.08 -14.58
C TYR A 69 -0.15 3.89 -13.28
N ALA A 70 -0.84 3.42 -12.25
CA ALA A 70 -0.91 4.12 -10.98
C ALA A 70 0.43 4.22 -10.24
N ILE A 71 1.34 3.27 -10.46
CA ILE A 71 2.69 3.29 -9.86
C ILE A 71 3.79 3.64 -10.86
N GLN A 72 3.44 3.96 -12.12
CA GLN A 72 4.38 4.24 -13.22
C GLN A 72 5.38 3.09 -13.41
N ASP A 73 4.85 1.88 -13.60
CA ASP A 73 5.60 0.64 -13.77
C ASP A 73 4.97 -0.22 -14.89
N THR A 74 5.48 -1.43 -15.11
CA THR A 74 4.92 -2.36 -16.10
C THR A 74 3.93 -3.36 -15.49
N PRO A 75 2.96 -3.87 -16.27
CA PRO A 75 2.03 -4.91 -15.80
C PRO A 75 2.76 -6.15 -15.27
N GLU A 76 3.88 -6.53 -15.89
CA GLU A 76 4.71 -7.67 -15.47
C GLU A 76 5.33 -7.45 -14.09
N MET A 77 5.77 -6.23 -13.79
CA MET A 77 6.29 -5.85 -12.48
C MET A 77 5.20 -5.91 -11.41
N VAL A 78 3.98 -5.42 -11.73
CA VAL A 78 2.80 -5.54 -10.86
C VAL A 78 2.48 -6.99 -10.55
N ALA A 79 2.40 -7.85 -11.58
CA ALA A 79 2.09 -9.26 -11.41
C ALA A 79 3.12 -9.99 -10.52
N SER A 80 4.41 -9.68 -10.73
CA SER A 80 5.51 -10.35 -10.02
C SER A 80 5.63 -9.95 -8.54
N HIS A 81 5.37 -8.69 -8.22
CA HIS A 81 5.70 -8.13 -6.89
C HIS A 81 4.48 -7.70 -6.08
N TYR A 82 3.40 -7.26 -6.74
CA TYR A 82 2.29 -6.55 -6.12
C TYR A 82 0.94 -7.29 -6.18
N GLY A 83 0.86 -8.40 -6.91
CA GLY A 83 -0.31 -9.29 -7.04
C GLY A 83 -0.51 -10.29 -5.88
N ARG A 84 0.16 -10.09 -4.74
CA ARG A 84 0.13 -11.04 -3.61
C ARG A 84 -0.99 -10.68 -2.64
N PHE A 85 -2.15 -11.32 -2.83
CA PHE A 85 -3.32 -11.11 -1.98
C PHE A 85 -3.35 -12.05 -0.78
N LEU A 86 -3.91 -11.59 0.34
CA LEU A 86 -4.19 -12.45 1.48
C LEU A 86 -5.24 -13.51 1.07
N PRO A 87 -5.26 -14.70 1.70
CA PRO A 87 -6.24 -15.74 1.38
C PRO A 87 -7.70 -15.23 1.42
N GLN A 88 -8.01 -14.35 2.37
CA GLN A 88 -9.35 -13.76 2.54
C GLN A 88 -9.72 -12.84 1.37
N ASP A 89 -8.76 -12.03 0.88
CA ASP A 89 -8.98 -11.18 -0.28
C ASP A 89 -9.25 -12.00 -1.54
N LYS A 90 -8.51 -13.10 -1.74
CA LYS A 90 -8.71 -14.02 -2.87
C LYS A 90 -10.09 -14.67 -2.83
N ALA A 91 -10.50 -15.14 -1.66
CA ALA A 91 -11.81 -15.74 -1.46
C ALA A 91 -12.94 -14.71 -1.70
N ALA A 92 -12.79 -13.48 -1.20
CA ALA A 92 -13.76 -12.41 -1.41
C ALA A 92 -13.92 -12.03 -2.89
N LEU A 93 -12.80 -11.95 -3.64
CA LEU A 93 -12.83 -11.66 -5.06
C LEU A 93 -13.54 -12.76 -5.85
N ALA A 94 -13.24 -14.03 -5.56
CA ALA A 94 -13.90 -15.18 -6.18
C ALA A 94 -15.40 -15.20 -5.87
N ALA A 95 -15.77 -14.98 -4.60
CA ALA A 95 -17.18 -14.93 -4.19
C ALA A 95 -17.96 -13.83 -4.91
N LYS A 96 -17.37 -12.64 -5.07
CA LYS A 96 -17.97 -11.53 -5.83
C LYS A 96 -18.30 -11.94 -7.26
N ILE A 97 -17.37 -12.61 -7.95
CA ILE A 97 -17.56 -13.06 -9.34
C ILE A 97 -18.66 -14.13 -9.41
N LEU A 98 -18.64 -15.12 -8.51
CA LEU A 98 -19.66 -16.18 -8.48
C LEU A 98 -21.07 -15.62 -8.25
N ASN A 99 -21.21 -14.68 -7.31
CA ASN A 99 -22.50 -14.04 -7.03
C ASN A 99 -23.04 -13.29 -8.25
N GLN A 100 -22.20 -12.53 -8.96
CA GLN A 100 -22.60 -11.82 -10.18
C GLN A 100 -23.10 -12.78 -11.28
N VAL A 101 -22.42 -13.92 -11.44
CA VAL A 101 -22.83 -14.95 -12.41
C VAL A 101 -24.18 -15.55 -12.02
N TRP A 102 -24.38 -15.92 -10.75
CA TRP A 102 -25.65 -16.46 -10.28
C TRP A 102 -26.82 -15.48 -10.42
N GLU A 103 -26.61 -14.20 -10.09
CA GLU A 103 -27.61 -13.15 -10.27
C GLU A 103 -27.99 -12.95 -11.75
N SER A 104 -27.03 -13.07 -12.67
CA SER A 104 -27.29 -12.95 -14.11
C SER A 104 -27.98 -14.18 -14.73
N ALA A 105 -27.97 -15.32 -14.03
CA ALA A 105 -28.56 -16.58 -14.48
C ALA A 105 -29.98 -16.82 -13.93
N ALA A 106 -30.43 -15.98 -12.98
CA ALA A 106 -31.76 -16.00 -12.39
C ALA A 106 -32.74 -15.09 -13.16
#